data_AF-A0A2N9M963-F1
#
_entry.id   AF-A0A2N9M963-F1
#
_cell.length_a   1.000
_cell.length_b   1.000
_cell.length_c   1.000
_cell.angle_alpha   90.00
_cell.angle_beta   90.00
_cell.angle_gamma   90.00
#
_symmetry.space_group_name_H-M   'P 1'
#
loop_
_entity.id
_entity.type
_entity.pdbx_description
1 polymer ?
#
loop_
_entity_poly.entity_id
_entity_poly.type
_entity_poly.pdbx_seq_one_letter_code
_entity_poly.pdbx_strand_id
1 'polypeptide(L)'
;MVGEISARMSQETVAAQAMLTRFAEWRGREPESVAADTTYGNGEFLQWLADRGITPYMRTRDSIHRKNSPFYGPERFTYQPESNSYRCPAGQQLNYGGRNQRNRTYAYIGTRKRCGACSQKAQCTTGAFRFLAIHMDEPARQRARELANTPEFAQAQRQRKKVEALFAELKNQIGLRRLRLRRLKFVREQFFLAAVAQNIKRLVRFLSQGPRSILPATT
;
A
#
# COMPACT_ATOMS: atom_id res chain seq x y z
N MET A 1 -25.18 -13.10 18.83
CA MET A 1 -23.86 -13.27 18.21
C MET A 1 -23.46 -11.96 17.55
N VAL A 2 -22.57 -11.19 18.19
CA VAL A 2 -22.08 -9.92 17.64
C VAL A 2 -20.88 -10.27 16.76
N GLY A 3 -21.10 -10.31 15.45
CA GLY A 3 -20.03 -10.45 14.48
C GLY A 3 -19.11 -9.23 14.56
N GLU A 4 -17.82 -9.49 14.73
CA GLU A 4 -16.76 -8.51 14.53
C GLU A 4 -16.99 -7.80 13.19
N ILE A 5 -17.36 -6.53 13.24
CA ILE A 5 -17.30 -5.67 12.06
C ILE A 5 -15.81 -5.42 11.84
N SER A 6 -15.15 -6.35 11.16
CA SER A 6 -13.90 -6.05 10.46
C SER A 6 -14.20 -4.81 9.62
N ALA A 7 -13.59 -3.68 9.95
CA ALA A 7 -13.67 -2.48 9.12
C ALA A 7 -13.37 -2.93 7.69
N ARG A 8 -14.33 -2.74 6.77
CA ARG A 8 -14.09 -3.08 5.37
C ARG A 8 -12.85 -2.30 4.95
N MET A 9 -11.79 -2.97 4.49
CA MET A 9 -10.48 -2.35 4.21
C MET A 9 -10.56 -1.12 3.28
N SER A 10 -11.61 -1.03 2.45
CA SER A 10 -11.94 0.18 1.69
C SER A 10 -12.12 1.41 2.59
N GLN A 11 -12.67 1.24 3.79
CA GLN A 11 -12.86 2.30 4.78
C GLN A 11 -11.54 2.80 5.38
N GLU A 12 -10.49 1.97 5.48
CA GLU A 12 -9.16 2.42 5.93
C GLU A 12 -8.53 3.36 4.89
N THR A 13 -8.61 2.98 3.61
CA THR A 13 -8.11 3.81 2.51
C THR A 13 -8.90 5.12 2.41
N VAL A 14 -10.23 5.07 2.52
CA VAL A 14 -11.08 6.26 2.55
C VAL A 14 -10.74 7.17 3.74
N ALA A 15 -10.49 6.61 4.92
CA ALA A 15 -10.07 7.38 6.08
C ALA A 15 -8.69 8.05 5.86
N ALA A 16 -7.73 7.34 5.24
CA ALA A 16 -6.43 7.93 4.89
C ALA A 16 -6.57 9.06 3.87
N GLN A 17 -7.40 8.90 2.85
CA GLN A 17 -7.70 9.96 1.88
C GLN A 17 -8.30 11.20 2.55
N ALA A 18 -9.24 11.01 3.48
CA ALA A 18 -9.83 12.09 4.25
C ALA A 18 -8.78 12.79 5.14
N MET A 19 -7.88 12.03 5.78
CA MET A 19 -6.79 12.60 6.59
C MET A 19 -5.82 13.44 5.77
N LEU A 20 -5.43 12.97 4.58
CA LEU A 20 -4.53 13.68 3.67
C LEU A 20 -5.18 14.93 3.09
N THR A 21 -6.46 14.86 2.74
CA THR A 21 -7.24 16.02 2.27
C THR A 21 -7.32 17.09 3.34
N ARG A 22 -7.67 16.73 4.58
CA ARG A 22 -7.67 17.66 5.72
C ARG A 22 -6.28 18.25 6.00
N PHE A 23 -5.22 17.47 5.83
CA PHE A 23 -3.85 17.97 5.96
C PHE A 23 -3.57 19.04 4.90
N ALA A 24 -3.93 18.79 3.64
CA ALA A 24 -3.72 19.73 2.55
C ALA A 24 -4.49 21.04 2.76
N GLU A 25 -5.76 20.96 3.20
CA GLU A 25 -6.58 22.11 3.58
C GLU A 25 -5.92 22.93 4.70
N TRP A 26 -5.43 22.26 5.74
CA TRP A 26 -4.83 22.94 6.90
C TRP A 26 -3.46 23.56 6.60
N ARG A 27 -2.67 22.93 5.73
CA ARG A 27 -1.28 23.34 5.43
C ARG A 27 -1.15 24.15 4.15
N GLY A 28 -2.22 24.26 3.37
CA GLY A 28 -2.21 24.91 2.05
C GLY A 28 -1.35 24.19 1.01
N ARG A 29 -0.95 22.94 1.26
CA ARG A 29 -0.12 22.14 0.35
C ARG A 29 -0.27 20.64 0.57
N GLU A 30 -0.04 19.87 -0.49
CA GLU A 30 0.06 18.42 -0.41
C GLU A 30 1.31 17.98 0.37
N PRO A 31 1.26 16.82 1.07
CA PRO A 31 2.46 16.22 1.60
C PRO A 31 3.32 15.66 0.45
N GLU A 32 4.63 15.81 0.57
CA GLU A 32 5.59 15.30 -0.45
C GLU A 32 5.55 13.77 -0.55
N SER A 33 5.32 13.09 0.57
CA SER A 33 5.24 11.63 0.62
C SER A 33 4.39 11.12 1.78
N VAL A 34 3.96 9.86 1.67
CA VAL A 34 3.25 9.15 2.73
C VAL A 34 3.86 7.76 2.93
N ALA A 35 4.15 7.42 4.18
CA ALA A 35 4.60 6.08 4.57
C ALA A 35 3.46 5.31 5.21
N ALA A 36 3.14 4.14 4.67
CA ALA A 36 2.08 3.28 5.17
C ALA A 36 2.52 1.81 5.18
N ASP A 37 1.74 0.97 5.85
CA ASP A 37 1.91 -0.47 5.76
C ASP A 37 1.31 -1.03 4.45
N THR A 38 1.44 -2.34 4.24
CA THR A 38 1.00 -3.02 3.02
C THR A 38 -0.52 -3.02 2.83
N THR A 39 -1.35 -2.79 3.86
CA THR A 39 -2.82 -2.81 3.69
C THR A 39 -3.30 -1.64 2.83
N TYR A 40 -2.60 -0.50 2.89
CA TYR A 40 -2.85 0.69 2.07
C TYR A 40 -2.35 0.55 0.63
N GLY A 41 -1.48 -0.40 0.32
CA GLY A 41 -0.86 -0.57 -1.00
C GLY A 41 -1.77 -1.14 -2.09
N ASN A 42 -3.06 -0.78 -2.12
CA ASN A 42 -3.98 -1.13 -3.20
C ASN A 42 -3.82 -0.17 -4.40
N GLY A 43 -4.17 -0.63 -5.60
CA GLY A 43 -3.91 0.13 -6.83
C GLY A 43 -4.65 1.47 -6.88
N GLU A 44 -5.90 1.51 -6.39
CA GLU A 44 -6.72 2.73 -6.38
C GLU A 44 -6.09 3.82 -5.50
N PHE A 45 -5.64 3.46 -4.29
CA PHE A 45 -4.99 4.43 -3.40
C PHE A 45 -3.66 4.91 -3.95
N LEU A 46 -2.85 4.01 -4.52
CA LEU A 46 -1.58 4.36 -5.14
C LEU A 46 -1.77 5.30 -6.33
N GLN A 47 -2.79 5.06 -7.16
CA GLN A 47 -3.14 5.95 -8.27
C GLN A 47 -3.60 7.31 -7.74
N TRP A 48 -4.48 7.33 -6.73
CA TRP A 48 -4.97 8.55 -6.11
C TRP A 48 -3.83 9.41 -5.49
N LEU A 49 -2.82 8.78 -4.90
CA LEU A 49 -1.63 9.48 -4.41
C LEU A 49 -0.79 10.04 -5.57
N ALA A 50 -0.62 9.25 -6.63
CA ALA A 50 0.13 9.68 -7.81
C ALA A 50 -0.53 10.88 -8.52
N ASP A 51 -1.86 10.89 -8.65
CA ASP A 51 -2.61 12.00 -9.24
C ASP A 51 -2.42 13.31 -8.46
N ARG A 52 -2.08 13.22 -7.17
CA ARG A 52 -1.79 14.35 -6.27
C ARG A 52 -0.29 14.65 -6.12
N GLY A 53 0.58 13.95 -6.86
CA GLY A 53 2.03 14.10 -6.75
C GLY A 53 2.62 13.64 -5.41
N ILE A 54 1.88 12.82 -4.64
CA ILE A 54 2.31 12.33 -3.32
C ILE A 54 3.07 11.02 -3.50
N THR A 55 4.32 10.95 -3.02
CA THR A 55 5.15 9.75 -3.16
C THR A 55 4.72 8.64 -2.17
N PRO A 56 4.32 7.44 -2.63
CA PRO A 56 3.86 6.37 -1.76
C PRO A 56 5.00 5.47 -1.26
N TYR A 57 5.48 5.68 -0.03
CA TYR A 57 6.42 4.78 0.64
C TYR A 57 5.68 3.63 1.35
N MET A 58 5.04 2.77 0.56
CA MET A 58 4.34 1.56 1.04
C MET A 58 4.48 0.41 0.05
N ARG A 59 4.42 -0.85 0.52
CA ARG A 59 4.52 -2.01 -0.37
C ARG A 59 3.18 -2.28 -1.04
N THR A 60 3.22 -2.76 -2.29
CA THR A 60 2.00 -3.20 -2.99
C THR A 60 1.35 -4.40 -2.31
N ARG A 61 0.03 -4.39 -2.28
CA ARG A 61 -0.78 -5.53 -1.86
C ARG A 61 -0.97 -6.49 -3.04
N ASP A 62 -0.10 -7.48 -3.12
CA ASP A 62 -0.22 -8.57 -4.10
C ASP A 62 -0.97 -9.76 -3.48
N SER A 63 -1.77 -10.47 -4.28
CA SER A 63 -2.49 -11.66 -3.81
C SER A 63 -1.52 -12.78 -3.45
N ILE A 64 -1.85 -13.57 -2.43
CA ILE A 64 -1.04 -14.73 -2.01
C ILE A 64 -0.83 -15.70 -3.19
N HIS A 65 -1.88 -15.91 -3.99
CA HIS A 65 -1.80 -16.71 -5.22
C HIS A 65 -0.81 -16.18 -6.25
N ARG A 66 -0.65 -14.85 -6.37
CA ARG A 66 0.36 -14.24 -7.25
C ARG A 66 1.76 -14.43 -6.68
N LYS A 67 1.95 -14.26 -5.37
CA LYS A 67 3.26 -14.39 -4.71
C LYS A 67 3.82 -15.81 -4.76
N ASN A 68 2.96 -16.82 -4.62
CA ASN A 68 3.37 -18.23 -4.55
C ASN A 68 3.19 -18.96 -5.89
N SER A 69 2.94 -18.24 -6.98
CA SER A 69 2.76 -18.88 -8.29
C SER A 69 4.10 -19.42 -8.78
N PRO A 70 4.20 -20.70 -9.17
CA PRO A 70 5.40 -21.24 -9.82
C PRO A 70 5.54 -20.77 -11.28
N PHE A 71 4.50 -20.12 -11.82
CA PHE A 71 4.49 -19.65 -13.20
C PHE A 71 5.04 -18.24 -13.31
N TYR A 72 5.51 -17.87 -14.51
CA TYR A 72 5.91 -16.50 -14.81
C TYR A 72 4.86 -15.49 -14.34
N GLY A 73 5.26 -14.50 -13.55
CA GLY A 73 4.40 -13.39 -13.17
C GLY A 73 4.38 -12.30 -14.24
N PRO A 74 3.53 -11.26 -14.08
CA PRO A 74 3.40 -10.16 -15.02
C PRO A 74 4.70 -9.40 -15.30
N GLU A 75 5.64 -9.40 -14.36
CA GLU A 75 6.97 -8.78 -14.48
C GLU A 75 7.84 -9.39 -15.59
N ARG A 76 7.53 -10.61 -16.04
CA ARG A 76 8.19 -11.26 -17.18
C ARG A 76 7.56 -10.88 -18.53
N PHE A 77 6.47 -10.12 -18.54
CA PHE A 77 5.76 -9.72 -19.76
C PHE A 77 5.95 -8.22 -20.01
N THR A 78 6.23 -7.86 -21.25
CA THR A 78 6.47 -6.47 -21.64
C THR A 78 5.22 -5.90 -22.29
N TYR A 79 4.72 -4.76 -21.80
CA TYR A 79 3.60 -4.07 -22.42
C TYR A 79 4.04 -3.38 -23.71
N GLN A 80 3.23 -3.48 -24.76
CA GLN A 80 3.42 -2.85 -26.08
C GLN A 80 2.29 -1.82 -26.28
N PRO A 81 2.54 -0.52 -26.06
CA PRO A 81 1.52 0.52 -26.13
C PRO A 81 0.86 0.63 -27.51
N GLU A 82 1.64 0.45 -28.58
CA GLU A 82 1.21 0.67 -29.97
C GLU A 82 0.09 -0.30 -30.39
N SER A 83 0.12 -1.52 -29.83
CA SER A 83 -0.85 -2.57 -30.14
C SER A 83 -1.77 -2.90 -28.97
N ASN A 84 -1.68 -2.15 -27.86
CA ASN A 84 -2.35 -2.43 -26.60
C ASN A 84 -2.29 -3.93 -26.24
N SER A 85 -1.08 -4.46 -26.15
CA SER A 85 -0.86 -5.89 -25.97
C SER A 85 0.35 -6.18 -25.09
N TYR A 86 0.51 -7.44 -24.67
CA TYR A 86 1.67 -7.87 -23.91
C TYR A 86 2.51 -8.86 -24.70
N ARG A 87 3.82 -8.68 -24.69
CA ARG A 87 4.79 -9.63 -25.23
C ARG A 87 5.27 -10.56 -24.13
N CYS A 88 5.20 -11.87 -24.38
CA CYS A 88 5.71 -12.88 -23.45
C CYS A 88 7.23 -13.10 -23.62
N PRO A 89 7.89 -13.79 -22.67
CA PRO A 89 9.31 -14.12 -22.77
C PRO A 89 9.69 -14.94 -24.01
N ALA A 90 8.76 -15.76 -24.54
CA ALA A 90 8.93 -16.51 -25.79
C ALA A 90 8.65 -15.66 -27.05
N GLY A 91 8.47 -14.35 -26.91
CA GLY A 91 8.26 -13.39 -27.99
C GLY A 91 6.86 -13.37 -28.60
N GLN A 92 5.92 -14.15 -28.08
CA GLN A 92 4.54 -14.20 -28.57
C GLN A 92 3.68 -13.11 -27.94
N GLN A 93 2.74 -12.57 -28.71
CA GLN A 93 1.83 -11.51 -28.28
C GLN A 93 0.58 -12.08 -27.59
N LEU A 94 0.17 -11.42 -26.51
CA LEU A 94 -1.07 -11.61 -25.75
C LEU A 94 -1.97 -10.40 -26.03
N ASN A 95 -3.13 -10.65 -26.63
CA ASN A 95 -4.04 -9.61 -27.06
C ASN A 95 -5.02 -9.23 -25.94
N TYR A 96 -5.52 -7.99 -25.98
CA TYR A 96 -6.57 -7.56 -25.07
C TYR A 96 -7.83 -8.42 -25.22
N GLY A 97 -8.24 -9.04 -24.11
CA GLY A 97 -9.38 -9.95 -24.03
C GLY A 97 -10.58 -9.38 -23.27
N GLY A 98 -10.52 -8.12 -22.84
CA GLY A 98 -11.60 -7.43 -22.12
C GLY A 98 -11.22 -6.98 -20.71
N ARG A 99 -12.19 -6.40 -20.01
CA ARG A 99 -12.04 -5.90 -18.64
C ARG A 99 -12.99 -6.60 -17.68
N ASN A 100 -12.49 -6.90 -16.49
CA ASN A 100 -13.29 -7.33 -15.35
C ASN A 100 -13.44 -6.14 -14.39
N GLN A 101 -14.63 -5.52 -14.36
CA GLN A 101 -14.88 -4.36 -13.51
C GLN A 101 -14.85 -4.72 -12.02
N ARG A 102 -15.37 -5.89 -11.64
CA ARG A 102 -15.42 -6.33 -10.23
C ARG A 102 -14.03 -6.45 -9.61
N ASN A 103 -13.08 -6.96 -10.39
CA ASN A 103 -11.69 -7.14 -9.94
C ASN A 103 -10.77 -6.00 -10.36
N ARG A 104 -11.28 -4.99 -11.09
CA ARG A 104 -10.50 -3.90 -11.70
C ARG A 104 -9.28 -4.39 -12.46
N THR A 105 -9.48 -5.39 -13.32
CA THR A 105 -8.40 -5.96 -14.14
C THR A 105 -8.71 -5.91 -15.63
N TYR A 106 -7.66 -5.70 -16.41
CA TYR A 106 -7.63 -6.00 -17.84
C TYR A 106 -7.10 -7.41 -18.05
N ALA A 107 -7.76 -8.15 -18.94
CA ALA A 107 -7.34 -9.48 -19.34
C ALA A 107 -6.55 -9.40 -20.64
N TYR A 108 -5.37 -10.02 -20.66
CA TYR A 108 -4.57 -10.21 -21.87
C TYR A 108 -4.37 -11.71 -22.10
N ILE A 109 -4.68 -12.16 -23.30
CA ILE A 109 -4.91 -13.56 -23.60
C ILE A 109 -4.02 -14.01 -24.77
N GLY A 110 -3.27 -15.08 -24.55
CA GLY A 110 -2.54 -15.77 -25.62
C GLY A 110 -3.45 -16.69 -26.44
N THR A 111 -2.97 -17.19 -27.57
CA THR A 111 -3.75 -18.12 -28.41
C THR A 111 -3.33 -19.57 -28.21
N ARG A 112 -4.27 -20.51 -28.35
CA ARG A 112 -3.97 -21.95 -28.26
C ARG A 112 -2.87 -22.39 -29.23
N LYS A 113 -2.89 -21.86 -30.46
CA LYS A 113 -1.88 -22.17 -31.49
C LYS A 113 -0.47 -21.79 -31.04
N ARG A 114 -0.29 -20.57 -30.50
CA ARG A 114 1.02 -20.06 -30.07
C ARG A 114 1.47 -20.65 -28.74
N CYS A 115 0.57 -20.78 -27.77
CA CYS A 115 0.89 -21.31 -26.45
C CYS A 115 1.05 -22.84 -26.44
N GLY A 116 0.32 -23.57 -27.30
CA GLY A 116 0.31 -25.03 -27.33
C GLY A 116 1.67 -25.63 -27.69
N ALA A 117 2.34 -25.08 -28.70
CA ALA A 117 3.66 -25.51 -29.16
C ALA A 117 4.83 -24.76 -28.50
N CYS A 118 4.56 -23.96 -27.46
CA CYS A 118 5.59 -23.13 -26.82
C CYS A 118 6.49 -23.97 -25.90
N SER A 119 7.81 -23.93 -26.12
CA SER A 119 8.80 -24.62 -25.29
C SER A 119 8.78 -24.19 -23.82
N GLN A 120 8.37 -22.95 -23.54
CA GLN A 120 8.29 -22.39 -22.19
C GLN A 120 6.92 -22.61 -21.53
N LYS A 121 5.99 -23.37 -22.14
CA LYS A 121 4.62 -23.54 -21.63
C LYS A 121 4.60 -24.04 -20.18
N ALA A 122 5.44 -25.02 -19.84
CA ALA A 122 5.50 -25.61 -18.50
C ALA A 122 5.81 -24.57 -17.39
N GLN A 123 6.62 -23.56 -17.70
CA GLN A 123 6.94 -22.46 -16.77
C GLN A 123 5.96 -21.28 -16.88
N CYS A 124 5.16 -21.22 -17.95
CA CYS A 124 4.28 -20.10 -18.26
C CYS A 124 2.84 -20.34 -17.79
N THR A 125 2.25 -21.52 -18.02
CA THR A 125 0.86 -21.82 -17.63
C THR A 125 0.53 -23.31 -17.77
N THR A 126 -0.36 -23.82 -16.93
CA THR A 126 -1.00 -25.13 -17.10
C THR A 126 -2.18 -25.09 -18.08
N GLY A 127 -2.70 -23.91 -18.41
CA GLY A 127 -3.84 -23.74 -19.30
C GLY A 127 -3.53 -24.01 -20.78
N ALA A 128 -4.58 -24.06 -21.60
CA ALA A 128 -4.44 -24.16 -23.05
C ALA A 128 -3.74 -22.92 -23.66
N PHE A 129 -3.85 -21.78 -22.99
CA PHE A 129 -3.18 -20.54 -23.34
C PHE A 129 -2.92 -19.71 -22.06
N ARG A 130 -2.00 -18.76 -22.16
CA ARG A 130 -1.70 -17.86 -21.05
C ARG A 130 -2.81 -16.81 -20.89
N PHE A 131 -3.33 -16.68 -19.67
CA PHE A 131 -4.21 -15.60 -19.25
C PHE A 131 -3.44 -14.69 -18.28
N LEU A 132 -3.34 -13.41 -18.62
CA LEU A 132 -2.66 -12.42 -17.83
C LEU A 132 -3.67 -11.37 -17.35
N ALA A 133 -3.90 -11.33 -16.04
CA ALA A 133 -4.72 -10.30 -15.41
C ALA A 133 -3.83 -9.16 -14.91
N ILE A 134 -3.98 -7.99 -15.51
CA ILE A 134 -3.26 -6.77 -15.14
C ILE A 134 -4.22 -5.82 -14.43
N HIS A 135 -3.82 -5.25 -13.30
CA HIS A 135 -4.66 -4.29 -12.59
C HIS A 135 -4.83 -3.01 -13.43
N MET A 136 -5.99 -2.37 -13.37
CA MET A 136 -6.23 -1.11 -14.09
C MET A 136 -5.21 -0.04 -13.71
N ASP A 137 -4.87 0.01 -12.42
CA ASP A 137 -3.87 0.91 -11.85
C ASP A 137 -2.47 0.25 -11.73
N GLU A 138 -2.10 -0.68 -12.63
CA GLU A 138 -0.77 -1.34 -12.59
C GLU A 138 0.41 -0.37 -12.71
N PRO A 139 0.37 0.74 -13.50
CA PRO A 139 1.46 1.71 -13.53
C PRO A 139 1.78 2.31 -12.14
N ALA A 140 0.75 2.63 -11.35
CA ALA A 140 0.94 3.14 -9.99
C ALA A 140 1.51 2.05 -9.05
N ARG A 141 1.05 0.80 -9.20
CA ARG A 141 1.61 -0.34 -8.46
C ARG A 141 3.06 -0.59 -8.81
N GLN A 142 3.43 -0.48 -10.08
CA GLN A 142 4.80 -0.69 -10.55
C GLN A 142 5.75 0.35 -9.96
N ARG A 143 5.36 1.64 -9.98
CA ARG A 143 6.11 2.72 -9.30
C ARG A 143 6.31 2.43 -7.81
N ALA A 144 5.27 1.96 -7.11
CA ALA A 144 5.38 1.59 -5.69
C ALA A 144 6.35 0.42 -5.45
N ARG A 145 6.42 -0.56 -6.37
CA ARG A 145 7.41 -1.66 -6.29
C ARG A 145 8.83 -1.17 -6.52
N GLU A 146 9.03 -0.25 -7.44
CA GLU A 146 10.33 0.39 -7.70
C GLU A 146 10.81 1.17 -6.48
N LEU A 147 9.92 2.01 -5.90
CA LEU A 147 10.20 2.74 -4.68
C LEU A 147 10.59 1.83 -3.51
N ALA A 148 10.01 0.63 -3.41
CA ALA A 148 10.28 -0.30 -2.31
C ALA A 148 11.75 -0.77 -2.20
N ASN A 149 12.55 -0.55 -3.26
CA ASN A 149 13.98 -0.90 -3.30
C ASN A 149 14.91 0.32 -3.08
N THR A 150 14.35 1.50 -2.79
CA THR A 150 15.11 2.74 -2.62
C THR A 150 15.55 2.97 -1.17
N PRO A 151 16.68 3.69 -0.92
CA PRO A 151 17.08 4.12 0.42
C PRO A 151 16.03 4.97 1.13
N GLU A 152 15.35 5.84 0.39
CA GLU A 152 14.31 6.75 0.89
C GLU A 152 13.12 5.96 1.47
N PHE A 153 12.74 4.86 0.80
CA PHE A 153 11.73 3.95 1.32
C PHE A 153 12.14 3.32 2.65
N ALA A 154 13.40 2.88 2.77
CA ALA A 154 13.90 2.31 4.03
C ALA A 154 13.90 3.34 5.16
N GLN A 155 14.25 4.60 4.86
CA GLN A 155 14.20 5.70 5.81
C GLN A 155 12.75 6.01 6.22
N ALA A 156 11.83 6.15 5.27
CA ALA A 156 10.42 6.42 5.51
C ALA A 156 9.78 5.32 6.39
N GLN A 157 10.07 4.05 6.10
CA GLN A 157 9.60 2.92 6.91
C GLN A 157 10.21 2.91 8.32
N ARG A 158 11.46 3.34 8.47
CA ARG A 158 12.07 3.51 9.81
C ARG A 158 11.39 4.62 10.60
N GLN A 159 11.06 5.73 9.96
CA GLN A 159 10.31 6.82 10.60
C GLN A 159 8.90 6.39 11.01
N ARG A 160 8.23 5.54 10.19
CA ARG A 160 6.90 4.96 10.50
C ARG A 160 6.88 4.21 11.83
N LYS A 161 7.98 3.58 12.26
CA LYS A 161 8.07 2.91 13.58
C LYS A 161 7.81 3.85 14.76
N LYS A 162 8.10 5.15 14.62
CA LYS A 162 7.77 6.16 15.65
C LYS A 162 6.26 6.28 15.86
N VAL A 163 5.49 6.15 14.77
CA VAL A 163 4.03 6.14 14.77
C VAL A 163 3.49 4.80 15.29
N GLU A 164 4.15 3.68 14.99
CA GLU A 164 3.77 2.38 15.58
C GLU A 164 3.94 2.38 17.10
N ALA A 165 5.04 2.96 17.61
CA ALA A 165 5.27 3.12 19.05
C ALA A 165 4.19 3.98 19.73
N LEU A 166 3.73 5.04 19.04
CA LEU A 166 2.57 5.85 19.45
C LEU A 166 1.31 4.99 19.62
N PHE A 167 0.97 4.19 18.61
CA PHE A 167 -0.20 3.33 18.67
C PHE A 167 -0.07 2.21 19.71
N ALA A 168 1.14 1.68 19.91
CA ALA A 168 1.41 0.68 20.93
C ALA A 168 1.20 1.23 22.35
N GLU A 169 1.65 2.46 22.62
CA GLU A 169 1.39 3.15 23.89
C GLU A 169 -0.11 3.40 24.12
N LEU A 170 -0.83 3.89 23.10
CA LEU A 170 -2.29 4.07 23.18
C LEU A 170 -3.00 2.78 23.54
N LYS A 171 -2.65 1.67 22.88
CA LYS A 171 -3.29 0.37 23.07
C LYS A 171 -2.95 -0.26 24.42
N ASN A 172 -1.66 -0.30 24.78
CA ASN A 172 -1.17 -1.12 25.88
C ASN A 172 -0.99 -0.35 27.20
N GLN A 173 -0.67 0.94 27.16
CA GLN A 173 -0.44 1.74 28.37
C GLN A 173 -1.65 2.59 28.74
N ILE A 174 -2.27 3.25 27.75
CA ILE A 174 -3.47 4.09 27.99
C ILE A 174 -4.75 3.24 28.00
N GLY A 175 -4.69 2.01 27.49
CA GLY A 175 -5.78 1.03 27.60
C GLY A 175 -6.83 1.11 26.50
N LEU A 176 -6.49 1.60 25.31
CA LEU A 176 -7.39 1.64 24.15
C LEU A 176 -7.53 0.30 23.40
N ARG A 177 -7.03 -0.82 23.96
CA ARG A 177 -7.23 -2.15 23.37
C ARG A 177 -8.70 -2.57 23.34
N ARG A 178 -9.50 -2.06 24.28
CA ARG A 178 -10.96 -2.19 24.30
C ARG A 178 -11.58 -0.82 24.59
N LEU A 179 -12.58 -0.44 23.79
CA LEU A 179 -13.33 0.79 24.02
C LEU A 179 -14.28 0.58 25.20
N ARG A 180 -14.36 1.59 26.07
CA ARG A 180 -15.20 1.55 27.28
C ARG A 180 -16.58 2.13 26.97
N LEU A 181 -16.61 3.13 26.11
CA LEU A 181 -17.83 3.81 25.70
C LEU A 181 -18.43 3.16 24.45
N ARG A 182 -19.75 3.22 24.33
CA ARG A 182 -20.52 2.75 23.17
C ARG A 182 -21.05 3.94 22.39
N ARG A 183 -21.40 3.75 21.10
CA ARG A 183 -21.80 4.79 20.13
C ARG A 183 -20.63 5.69 19.68
N LEU A 184 -20.59 6.03 18.39
CA LEU A 184 -19.46 6.71 17.76
C LEU A 184 -19.09 8.06 18.40
N LYS A 185 -20.08 8.84 18.86
CA LYS A 185 -19.82 10.12 19.55
C LYS A 185 -18.92 9.93 20.77
N PHE A 186 -19.32 9.04 21.67
CA PHE A 186 -18.58 8.79 22.91
C PHE A 186 -17.26 8.05 22.67
N VAL A 187 -17.20 7.18 21.66
CA VAL A 187 -15.93 6.57 21.23
C VAL A 187 -14.93 7.63 20.77
N ARG A 188 -15.38 8.63 19.99
CA ARG A 188 -14.52 9.74 19.55
C ARG A 188 -13.97 10.53 20.74
N GLU A 189 -14.82 10.88 21.71
CA GLU A 189 -14.41 11.56 22.95
C GLU A 189 -13.35 10.76 23.71
N GLN A 190 -13.54 9.43 23.85
CA GLN A 190 -12.56 8.55 24.48
C GLN A 190 -11.20 8.59 23.75
N PHE A 191 -11.20 8.56 22.41
CA PHE A 191 -9.96 8.68 21.62
C PHE A 191 -9.29 10.05 21.78
N PHE A 192 -10.06 11.14 21.81
CA PHE A 192 -9.50 12.48 22.01
C PHE A 192 -8.83 12.62 23.36
N LEU A 193 -9.48 12.19 24.45
CA LEU A 193 -8.90 12.23 25.79
C LEU A 193 -7.62 11.38 25.89
N ALA A 194 -7.61 10.19 25.28
CA ALA A 194 -6.42 9.35 25.23
C ALA A 194 -5.26 10.00 24.45
N ALA A 195 -5.56 10.66 23.32
CA ALA A 195 -4.56 11.39 22.54
C ALA A 195 -4.02 12.60 23.32
N VAL A 196 -4.87 13.32 24.05
CA VAL A 196 -4.44 14.42 24.93
C VAL A 196 -3.50 13.90 26.01
N ALA A 197 -3.85 12.82 26.71
CA ALA A 197 -2.99 12.22 27.73
C ALA A 197 -1.63 11.79 27.17
N GLN A 198 -1.62 11.18 25.98
CA GLN A 198 -0.38 10.81 25.29
C GLN A 198 0.48 12.04 24.94
N ASN A 199 -0.15 13.11 24.45
CA ASN A 199 0.54 14.36 24.12
C ASN A 199 1.13 15.04 25.37
N ILE A 200 0.40 15.07 26.48
CA ILE A 200 0.90 15.62 27.76
C ILE A 200 2.12 14.83 28.25
N LYS A 201 2.06 13.49 28.24
CA LYS A 201 3.20 12.65 28.63
C LYS A 201 4.45 12.92 27.78
N ARG A 202 4.26 13.18 26.49
CA ARG A 202 5.35 13.54 25.56
C ARG A 202 5.89 14.93 25.83
N LEU A 203 5.01 15.90 26.09
CA LEU A 203 5.39 17.25 26.45
C LEU A 203 6.25 17.24 27.73
N VAL A 204 5.83 16.54 28.78
CA VAL A 204 6.61 16.39 30.00
C VAL A 204 7.98 15.78 29.71
N ARG A 205 8.04 14.66 28.97
CA ARG A 205 9.33 14.04 28.57
C ARG A 205 10.23 14.97 27.76
N PHE A 206 9.66 15.83 26.93
CA PHE A 206 10.41 16.81 26.15
C PHE A 206 10.98 17.90 27.05
N LEU A 207 10.19 18.41 27.99
CA LEU A 207 10.60 19.44 28.95
C LEU A 207 11.58 18.91 30.02
N SER A 208 11.51 17.62 30.38
CA SER A 208 12.39 17.00 31.38
C SER A 208 13.74 16.51 30.83
N GLN A 209 13.96 16.57 29.51
CA GLN A 209 15.29 16.31 28.96
C GLN A 209 16.18 17.52 29.25
N GLY A 210 17.14 17.36 30.17
CA GLY A 210 18.19 18.35 30.42
C GLY A 210 19.01 18.65 29.15
N PRO A 211 19.83 19.72 29.15
CA PRO A 211 20.62 20.09 27.98
C PRO A 211 21.44 18.89 27.50
N ARG A 212 21.29 18.57 26.22
CA ARG A 212 22.01 17.47 25.57
C ARG A 212 23.50 17.77 25.68
N SER A 213 24.27 16.96 26.40
CA SER A 213 25.73 17.12 26.41
C SER A 213 26.23 16.90 24.98
N ILE A 214 26.75 17.97 24.38
CA ILE A 214 27.42 17.89 23.10
C ILE A 214 28.78 17.26 23.42
N LEU A 215 28.95 15.98 23.14
CA LEU A 215 30.26 15.36 23.19
C LEU A 215 31.09 15.97 22.05
N PRO A 216 32.28 16.55 22.31
CA PRO A 216 33.13 17.08 21.27
C PRO A 216 33.52 15.95 20.31
N ALA A 217 33.45 16.22 19.01
CA ALA A 217 33.90 15.29 17.99
C ALA A 217 35.40 15.04 18.18
N THR A 218 35.78 13.80 18.40
CA THR A 218 37.18 13.38 18.44
C THR A 218 37.80 13.61 17.06
N THR A 219 38.76 14.52 16.97
CA THR A 219 39.65 14.74 15.82
C THR A 219 40.55 13.55 15.55
#